data_AF-A0A4U9HSQ5-F1
#
_entry.id   AF-A0A4U9HSQ5-F1
#
_cell.length_a   1.000
_cell.length_b   1.000
_cell.length_c   1.000
_cell.angle_alpha   90.00
_cell.angle_beta   90.00
_cell.angle_gamma   90.00
#
_symmetry.space_group_name_H-M   'P 1'
#
loop_
_entity.id
_entity.type
_entity.pdbx_description
1 polymer ?
#
loop_
_entity_poly.entity_id
_entity_poly.type
_entity_poly.pdbx_seq_one_letter_code
_entity_poly.pdbx_strand_id
1 'polypeptide(L)' 'MVLQPLQHDSPAELAQPFDIQDWRHRECDLIPGKTAPNIVAVERDYPPPMSVLPRSAR' A
#
# COMPACT_ATOMS: atom_id res chain seq x y z
N MET A 1 -6.25 -3.25 3.46
CA MET A 1 -4.94 -2.57 3.54
C MET A 1 -4.08 -3.06 2.38
N VAL A 2 -3.31 -2.18 1.74
CA VAL A 2 -2.45 -2.49 0.59
C VAL A 2 -1.07 -1.88 0.83
N LEU A 3 -0.02 -2.59 0.39
CA LEU A 3 1.35 -2.07 0.39
C LEU A 3 1.62 -1.41 -0.96
N GLN A 4 2.01 -0.13 -0.96
CA GLN A 4 2.34 0.60 -2.17
C GLN A 4 3.84 0.91 -2.20
N PRO A 5 4.56 0.57 -3.28
CA PRO A 5 5.97 0.92 -3.42
C PRO A 5 6.17 2.45 -3.44
N LEU A 6 7.40 2.88 -3.17
CA LEU A 6 7.80 4.27 -3.38
C LEU A 6 7.74 4.56 -4.88
N GLN A 7 6.95 5.55 -5.27
CA GLN A 7 6.71 5.85 -6.68
C GLN A 7 7.67 6.92 -7.19
N HIS A 8 8.05 6.79 -8.46
CA HIS A 8 8.69 7.86 -9.24
C HIS A 8 7.73 9.05 -9.41
N ASP A 9 8.26 10.25 -9.67
CA ASP A 9 7.50 11.50 -9.82
C ASP A 9 6.62 11.82 -8.58
N SER A 10 7.08 11.39 -7.41
CA SER A 10 6.45 11.68 -6.13
C SER A 10 7.50 12.13 -5.12
N PRO A 11 7.13 12.85 -4.06
CA PRO A 11 8.09 13.23 -3.02
C PRO A 11 8.85 12.04 -2.41
N ALA A 12 8.28 10.83 -2.47
CA ALA A 12 8.89 9.61 -1.99
C ALA A 12 10.03 9.08 -2.89
N GLU A 13 10.26 9.69 -4.06
CA GLU A 13 11.38 9.34 -4.93
C GLU A 13 12.74 9.68 -4.28
N LEU A 14 12.79 10.73 -3.46
CA LEU A 14 14.00 11.17 -2.75
C LEU A 14 14.15 10.52 -1.37
N ALA A 15 13.65 9.29 -1.20
CA ALA A 15 13.54 8.65 0.10
C ALA A 15 14.88 8.26 0.75
N GLN A 16 15.82 7.70 -0.03
CA GLN A 16 17.17 7.35 0.40
C GLN A 16 18.22 7.90 -0.59
N PRO A 17 18.59 9.19 -0.47
CA PRO A 17 19.40 9.87 -1.49
C PRO A 17 20.91 9.62 -1.41
N PHE A 18 21.42 9.05 -0.31
CA PHE A 18 22.87 8.88 -0.09
C PHE A 18 23.25 7.40 0.02
N ASP A 19 22.80 6.74 1.08
CA ASP A 19 23.12 5.34 1.38
C ASP A 19 21.88 4.46 1.33
N ILE A 20 22.07 3.19 0.98
CA ILE A 20 21.04 2.16 1.00
C ILE A 20 21.05 1.52 2.39
N GLN A 21 19.96 1.69 3.15
CA GLN A 21 19.80 1.13 4.48
C GLN A 21 18.55 0.24 4.54
N ASP A 22 18.71 -0.97 5.11
CA ASP A 22 17.63 -1.93 5.27
C ASP A 22 17.11 -1.98 6.72
N TRP A 23 15.84 -1.63 6.90
CA TRP A 23 15.15 -1.69 8.18
C TRP A 23 15.04 -3.13 8.72
N ARG A 24 15.09 -4.16 7.87
CA ARG A 24 15.06 -5.58 8.30
C ARG A 24 16.34 -5.97 9.02
N HIS A 25 17.45 -5.37 8.64
CA HIS A 25 18.76 -5.57 9.24
C HIS A 25 19.02 -4.58 10.39
N ARG A 26 18.02 -3.78 10.78
CA ARG A 26 18.11 -2.72 11.81
C ARG A 26 19.13 -1.63 11.49
N GLU A 27 19.41 -1.41 10.21
CA GLU A 27 20.30 -0.33 9.76
C GLU A 27 19.60 1.03 9.81
N CYS A 28 18.27 1.04 9.69
CA CYS A 28 17.42 2.22 9.83
C CYS A 28 16.05 1.88 10.46
N ASP A 29 15.31 2.90 10.88
CA ASP A 29 13.94 2.74 11.36
C ASP A 29 12.97 2.38 10.22
N LEU A 30 11.92 1.62 10.53
CA LEU A 30 10.82 1.34 9.60
C LEU A 30 9.88 2.54 9.52
N ILE A 31 10.00 3.31 8.44
CA ILE A 31 9.22 4.51 8.15
C ILE A 31 8.47 4.27 6.83
N PRO A 32 7.15 4.00 6.85
CA PRO A 32 6.35 3.83 5.65
C PRO A 32 6.42 5.08 4.76
N GLY A 33 6.71 4.89 3.47
CA GLY A 33 6.86 5.98 2.51
C GLY A 33 8.26 6.58 2.44
N LYS A 34 9.22 6.07 3.22
CA LYS A 34 10.63 6.49 3.18
C LYS A 34 11.59 5.30 3.18
N THR A 35 11.66 4.55 4.27
CA THR A 35 12.53 3.37 4.35
C THR A 35 11.78 2.07 4.04
N ALA A 36 10.44 2.09 4.06
CA ALA A 36 9.57 0.97 3.72
C ALA A 36 8.44 1.40 2.76
N PRO A 37 7.77 0.45 2.08
CA PRO A 37 6.56 0.73 1.30
C PRO A 37 5.49 1.45 2.13
N ASN A 38 4.67 2.27 1.47
CA ASN A 38 3.51 2.88 2.09
C ASN A 38 2.50 1.81 2.53
N ILE A 39 1.97 1.97 3.74
CA ILE A 39 0.92 1.12 4.29
C ILE A 39 -0.40 1.87 4.17
N VAL A 40 -1.23 1.51 3.19
CA VAL A 40 -2.44 2.26 2.86
C VAL A 40 -3.68 1.48 3.29
N ALA A 41 -4.51 2.09 4.14
CA ALA A 41 -5.85 1.60 4.42
C ALA A 41 -6.73 1.86 3.20
N VAL A 42 -7.39 0.81 2.74
CA VAL A 42 -8.15 0.83 1.51
C VAL A 42 -9.51 0.22 1.80
N GLU A 43 -10.55 1.03 1.73
CA GLU A 43 -11.94 0.59 1.88
C GLU A 43 -12.45 -0.01 0.58
N ARG A 44 -13.09 -1.17 0.68
CA ARG A 44 -13.62 -1.90 -0.47
C ARG A 44 -15.04 -2.35 -0.17
N ASP A 45 -15.98 -1.70 -0.83
CA ASP A 45 -17.38 -2.08 -0.84
C ASP A 45 -17.62 -3.02 -2.02
N TYR A 46 -17.70 -4.31 -1.74
CA TYR A 46 -17.93 -5.33 -2.75
C TYR A 46 -19.44 -5.61 -2.86
N PRO A 47 -20.04 -5.48 -4.06
CA PRO A 47 -21.42 -5.88 -4.23
C PRO A 47 -21.56 -7.39 -3.93
N PRO A 48 -22.71 -7.81 -3.38
CA PRO A 48 -22.94 -9.22 -3.10
C PRO A 48 -22.84 -10.04 -4.40
N PRO A 49 -22.38 -11.29 -4.32
CA PRO A 49 -22.31 -12.14 -5.50
C PRO A 49 -23.69 -12.25 -6.16
N MET A 50 -23.71 -12.31 -7.49
CA MET A 50 -24.94 -12.39 -8.30
C MET A 50 -25.87 -13.55 -7.89
N SER A 51 -25.37 -14.57 -7.18
CA SER A 51 -26.16 -15.69 -6.65
C SER A 51 -27.05 -15.33 -5.46
N VAL A 52 -26.85 -14.17 -4.83
CA VAL A 52 -27.57 -13.71 -3.63
C VAL A 52 -28.65 -12.66 -3.99
N LEU A 53 -28.75 -12.28 -5.27
CA LEU A 53 -29.81 -11.40 -5.73
C LEU A 53 -31.16 -12.15 -5.70
N PRO A 54 -32.20 -11.62 -5.04
CA PRO A 54 -33.51 -12.25 -5.03
C PRO A 54 -34.01 -12.40 -6.47
N ARG A 55 -34.46 -13.60 -6.83
CA ARG A 55 -35.00 -13.97 -8.17
C ARG A 55 -36.19 -13.11 -8.64
N SER A 56 -36.66 -12.17 -7.83
CA SER A 56 -37.80 -11.29 -8.07
C SER A 56 -37.46 -10.03 -8.89
N ALA A 57 -36.22 -9.82 -9.30
CA ALA A 57 -35.84 -8.68 -10.16
C ALA A 57 -36.00 -8.98 -11.67
N ARG A 58 -37.04 -9.73 -12.05
CA ARG A 58 -37.46 -9.96 -13.43
C ARG A 58 -38.94 -9.70 -13.59
#